data_AF-A0A8J8D2X3-F1
#
_entry.id   AF-A0A8J8D2X3-F1
#
_cell.length_a   1.000
_cell.length_b   1.000
_cell.length_c   1.000
_cell.angle_alpha   90.00
_cell.angle_beta   90.00
_cell.angle_gamma   90.00
#
_symmetry.space_group_name_H-M   'P 1'
#
loop_
_entity.id
_entity.type
_entity.pdbx_description
1 polymer ?
#
loop_
_entity_poly.entity_id
_entity_poly.type
_entity_poly.pdbx_seq_one_letter_code
_entity_poly.pdbx_strand_id
1 'polypeptide(L)'
;MALVGIIGAGIGGIATAVQLARYGIESVIFERDRIGGLIRNAYSVENTMFFPDGIKGEKVVEILEEYVKKYDLKILYEEVRAVKKAGGLFEVETAGGVHRFKYLVVATGTRPRMLPFDGITYHVAEVPERYYERVLIIGGGDVAFDYALTMSERSDDVIILMRSEPKALPYLQELVKKRSNIRTLMGQVWEIRPISGKQKLLARTSAGDFEVELVLGAIGRVPNIELVQGIEDDNLFLVGDVKNGIYRQTALAIADGIKTAMVIWRRERYGDTE
;
A
#
# COMPACT_ATOMS: atom_id res chain seq x y z
N MET A 1 -6.78 -9.85 -27.67
CA MET A 1 -5.72 -9.04 -27.05
C MET A 1 -6.44 -8.12 -26.10
N ALA A 2 -6.14 -8.16 -24.80
CA ALA A 2 -6.86 -7.34 -23.83
C ALA A 2 -6.68 -5.85 -24.15
N LEU A 3 -7.73 -5.06 -23.93
CA LEU A 3 -7.76 -3.65 -24.30
C LEU A 3 -6.98 -2.79 -23.30
N VAL A 4 -7.05 -3.17 -22.01
CA VAL A 4 -6.52 -2.41 -20.88
C VAL A 4 -5.48 -3.21 -20.11
N GLY A 5 -4.30 -2.62 -19.89
CA GLY A 5 -3.32 -3.10 -18.94
C GLY A 5 -3.47 -2.38 -17.60
N ILE A 6 -3.42 -3.11 -16.48
CA ILE A 6 -3.52 -2.56 -15.13
C ILE A 6 -2.29 -2.98 -14.35
N ILE A 7 -1.49 -2.03 -13.86
CA ILE A 7 -0.27 -2.33 -13.09
C ILE A 7 -0.58 -2.17 -11.59
N GLY A 8 -0.64 -3.30 -10.89
CA GLY A 8 -0.87 -3.42 -9.45
C GLY A 8 -2.23 -4.01 -9.09
N ALA A 9 -2.23 -5.06 -8.25
CA ALA A 9 -3.43 -5.72 -7.71
C ALA A 9 -3.81 -5.22 -6.29
N GLY A 10 -3.56 -3.94 -6.02
CA GLY A 10 -4.17 -3.25 -4.89
C GLY A 10 -5.66 -2.97 -5.13
N ILE A 11 -6.36 -2.45 -4.12
CA ILE A 11 -7.81 -2.26 -4.19
C ILE A 11 -8.26 -1.38 -5.37
N GLY A 12 -7.50 -0.35 -5.73
CA GLY A 12 -7.84 0.51 -6.87
C GLY A 12 -7.72 -0.20 -8.22
N GLY A 13 -6.68 -1.02 -8.40
CA GLY A 13 -6.50 -1.82 -9.61
C GLY A 13 -7.59 -2.87 -9.77
N ILE A 14 -7.92 -3.57 -8.68
CA ILE A 14 -8.99 -4.57 -8.66
C ILE A 14 -10.36 -3.91 -8.89
N ALA A 15 -10.65 -2.78 -8.24
CA ALA A 15 -11.90 -2.04 -8.47
C ALA A 15 -12.04 -1.61 -9.93
N THR A 16 -10.94 -1.18 -10.56
CA THR A 16 -10.90 -0.85 -12.00
C THR A 16 -11.25 -2.07 -12.85
N ALA A 17 -10.57 -3.19 -12.62
CA ALA A 17 -10.75 -4.41 -13.39
C ALA A 17 -12.17 -4.99 -13.25
N VAL A 18 -12.71 -5.02 -12.02
CA VAL A 18 -14.10 -5.44 -11.76
C VAL A 18 -15.08 -4.57 -12.55
N GLN A 19 -14.88 -3.25 -12.55
CA GLN A 19 -15.78 -2.34 -13.24
C GLN A 19 -15.64 -2.44 -14.77
N LEU A 20 -14.43 -2.65 -15.30
CA LEU A 20 -14.21 -2.94 -16.73
C LEU A 20 -14.88 -4.26 -17.15
N ALA A 21 -14.79 -5.31 -16.33
CA ALA A 21 -15.45 -6.58 -16.60
C ALA A 21 -16.97 -6.44 -16.67
N ARG A 22 -17.58 -5.59 -15.83
CA ARG A 22 -19.02 -5.26 -15.89
C ARG A 22 -19.41 -4.56 -17.19
N TYR A 23 -18.49 -3.84 -17.82
CA TYR A 23 -18.68 -3.22 -19.12
C TYR A 23 -18.35 -4.15 -20.31
N GLY A 24 -17.93 -5.39 -20.04
CA GLY A 24 -17.49 -6.33 -21.07
C GLY A 24 -16.13 -5.98 -21.70
N ILE A 25 -15.31 -5.20 -21.00
CA ILE A 25 -13.97 -4.81 -21.48
C ILE A 25 -12.91 -5.75 -20.88
N GLU A 26 -12.20 -6.47 -21.74
CA GLU A 26 -11.09 -7.33 -21.32
C GLU A 26 -9.91 -6.50 -20.80
N SER A 27 -9.41 -6.88 -19.62
CA SER A 27 -8.23 -6.28 -18.99
C SER A 27 -7.27 -7.34 -18.45
N VAL A 28 -6.01 -6.96 -18.28
CA VAL A 28 -4.97 -7.78 -17.63
C VAL A 28 -4.35 -6.99 -16.48
N ILE A 29 -4.33 -7.58 -15.29
CA ILE A 29 -3.64 -7.02 -14.13
C ILE A 29 -2.23 -7.62 -14.05
N PHE A 30 -1.22 -6.79 -13.83
CA PHE A 30 0.14 -7.21 -13.49
C PHE A 30 0.36 -7.02 -11.99
N GLU A 31 0.75 -8.07 -11.28
CA GLU A 31 1.07 -8.04 -9.86
C GLU A 31 2.42 -8.74 -9.62
N ARG A 32 3.30 -8.14 -8.83
CA ARG A 32 4.64 -8.69 -8.61
C ARG A 32 4.71 -9.72 -7.47
N ASP A 33 3.76 -9.69 -6.55
CA ASP A 33 3.79 -10.49 -5.32
C ASP A 33 2.44 -11.17 -5.09
N ARG A 34 1.48 -10.48 -4.46
CA ARG A 34 0.13 -11.01 -4.21
C ARG A 34 -0.88 -9.88 -4.10
N ILE A 35 -2.16 -10.25 -4.23
CA ILE A 35 -3.30 -9.34 -4.14
C ILE A 35 -3.31 -8.57 -2.80
N GLY A 36 -3.79 -7.33 -2.85
CA GLY A 36 -4.12 -6.53 -1.66
C GLY A 36 -3.26 -5.28 -1.47
N GLY A 37 -2.06 -5.23 -2.06
CA GLY A 37 -1.20 -4.05 -1.99
C GLY A 37 -0.93 -3.60 -0.55
N LEU A 38 -1.22 -2.33 -0.24
CA LEU A 38 -0.96 -1.73 1.08
C LEU A 38 -1.94 -2.18 2.17
N ILE A 39 -3.15 -2.62 1.82
CA ILE A 39 -4.17 -3.07 2.78
C ILE A 39 -3.68 -4.26 3.59
N ARG A 40 -2.74 -5.05 3.06
CA ARG A 40 -2.04 -6.11 3.78
C ARG A 40 -1.36 -5.65 5.07
N ASN A 41 -1.08 -4.35 5.19
CA ASN A 41 -0.43 -3.77 6.37
C ASN A 41 -1.42 -3.14 7.35
N ALA A 42 -2.71 -3.12 7.04
CA ALA A 42 -3.71 -2.41 7.82
C ALA A 42 -4.16 -3.24 9.02
N TYR A 43 -4.10 -2.67 10.22
CA TYR A 43 -4.71 -3.27 11.41
C TYR A 43 -6.22 -3.38 11.24
N SER A 44 -6.87 -2.27 10.86
CA SER A 44 -8.31 -2.18 10.63
C SER A 44 -8.60 -1.14 9.55
N VAL A 45 -9.51 -1.47 8.64
CA VAL A 45 -10.01 -0.57 7.60
C VAL A 45 -11.38 -0.05 8.04
N GLU A 46 -11.39 1.14 8.62
CA GLU A 46 -12.62 1.79 9.16
C GLU A 46 -13.15 2.92 8.26
N ASN A 47 -12.36 3.35 7.28
CA ASN A 47 -12.69 4.42 6.34
C ASN A 47 -13.64 3.97 5.21
N THR A 48 -14.57 3.05 5.52
CA THR A 48 -15.56 2.49 4.61
C THR A 48 -16.89 2.36 5.34
N MET A 49 -17.94 2.96 4.78
CA MET A 49 -19.25 3.08 5.43
C MET A 49 -20.01 1.75 5.59
N PHE A 50 -19.48 0.64 5.07
CA PHE A 50 -20.12 -0.67 5.10
C PHE A 50 -19.69 -1.55 6.28
N PHE A 51 -18.69 -1.13 7.06
CA PHE A 51 -18.15 -1.88 8.19
C PHE A 51 -18.09 -0.96 9.43
N PRO A 52 -19.19 -0.82 10.19
CA PRO A 52 -19.27 0.13 11.30
C PRO A 52 -18.26 -0.14 12.41
N ASP A 53 -17.87 -1.39 12.62
CA ASP A 53 -16.85 -1.81 13.60
C ASP A 53 -15.45 -1.94 12.96
N GLY A 54 -15.30 -1.53 11.70
CA GLY A 54 -14.12 -1.80 10.90
C GLY A 54 -14.03 -3.22 10.37
N ILE A 55 -13.01 -3.45 9.55
CA ILE A 55 -12.69 -4.76 8.99
C ILE A 55 -11.17 -4.93 8.92
N LYS A 56 -10.65 -6.06 9.40
CA LYS A 56 -9.22 -6.38 9.37
C LYS A 56 -8.67 -6.33 7.94
N GLY A 57 -7.44 -5.86 7.75
CA GLY A 57 -6.81 -5.75 6.44
C GLY A 57 -6.79 -7.07 5.68
N GLU A 58 -6.49 -8.18 6.37
CA GLU A 58 -6.49 -9.53 5.83
C GLU A 58 -7.86 -9.91 5.27
N LYS A 59 -8.95 -9.59 5.99
CA LYS A 59 -10.30 -9.89 5.54
C LYS A 59 -10.69 -9.07 4.31
N VAL A 60 -10.21 -7.83 4.20
CA VAL A 60 -10.39 -7.04 2.98
C VAL A 60 -9.66 -7.69 1.80
N VAL A 61 -8.45 -8.22 2.00
CA VAL A 61 -7.72 -8.94 0.94
C VAL A 61 -8.47 -10.19 0.48
N GLU A 62 -9.03 -10.98 1.39
CA GLU A 62 -9.88 -12.13 1.05
C GLU A 62 -11.07 -11.71 0.16
N ILE A 63 -11.73 -10.59 0.48
CA ILE A 63 -12.82 -10.03 -0.33
C ILE A 63 -12.32 -9.64 -1.74
N LEU A 64 -11.12 -9.07 -1.86
CA LEU A 64 -10.54 -8.74 -3.15
C LEU A 64 -10.27 -10.00 -4.00
N GLU A 65 -9.80 -11.07 -3.38
CA GLU A 65 -9.63 -12.37 -4.04
C GLU A 65 -10.97 -12.97 -4.49
N GLU A 66 -12.04 -12.82 -3.70
CA GLU A 66 -13.39 -13.21 -4.10
C GLU A 66 -13.87 -12.43 -5.34
N TYR A 67 -13.59 -11.12 -5.42
CA TYR A 67 -13.89 -10.32 -6.62
C TYR A 67 -13.11 -10.81 -7.85
N VAL A 68 -11.82 -11.11 -7.68
CA VAL A 68 -10.98 -11.67 -8.74
C VAL A 68 -11.58 -12.97 -9.28
N LYS A 69 -11.96 -13.90 -8.39
CA LYS A 69 -12.59 -15.18 -8.77
C LYS A 69 -13.96 -14.98 -9.43
N LYS A 70 -14.81 -14.15 -8.83
CA LYS A 70 -16.19 -13.91 -9.29
C LYS A 70 -16.27 -13.32 -10.69
N TYR A 71 -15.33 -12.44 -11.04
CA TYR A 71 -15.30 -11.76 -12.34
C TYR A 71 -14.29 -12.38 -13.31
N ASP A 72 -13.68 -13.52 -12.96
CA ASP A 72 -12.64 -14.20 -13.74
C ASP A 72 -11.52 -13.24 -14.20
N LEU A 73 -11.05 -12.40 -13.27
CA LEU A 73 -10.07 -11.36 -13.59
C LEU A 73 -8.71 -11.99 -13.89
N LYS A 74 -8.17 -11.68 -15.07
CA LYS A 74 -6.85 -12.15 -15.47
C LYS A 74 -5.74 -11.39 -14.75
N ILE A 75 -5.00 -12.10 -13.89
CA ILE A 75 -3.80 -11.60 -13.22
C ILE A 75 -2.58 -12.33 -13.75
N LEU A 76 -1.58 -11.58 -14.20
CA LEU A 76 -0.24 -12.06 -14.46
C LEU A 76 0.64 -11.71 -13.26
N TYR A 77 1.16 -12.73 -12.59
CA TYR A 77 2.06 -12.57 -11.47
C TYR A 77 3.48 -12.27 -11.96
N GLU A 78 3.66 -11.08 -12.53
CA GLU A 78 4.88 -10.60 -13.16
C GLU A 78 5.15 -9.16 -12.76
N GLU A 79 6.41 -8.86 -12.41
CA GLU A 79 6.85 -7.48 -12.18
C GLU A 79 7.01 -6.75 -13.51
N VAL A 80 6.34 -5.60 -13.63
CA VAL A 80 6.55 -4.66 -14.74
C VAL A 80 7.87 -3.93 -14.54
N ARG A 81 8.76 -4.05 -15.52
CA ARG A 81 10.10 -3.47 -15.50
C ARG A 81 10.19 -2.15 -16.26
N ALA A 82 9.42 -2.02 -17.34
CA ALA A 82 9.39 -0.82 -18.15
C ALA A 82 8.02 -0.63 -18.81
N VAL A 83 7.67 0.63 -19.04
CA VAL A 83 6.54 1.03 -19.88
C VAL A 83 7.05 2.03 -20.91
N LYS A 84 6.65 1.86 -22.17
CA LYS A 84 6.90 2.84 -23.23
C LYS A 84 5.71 2.94 -24.18
N LYS A 85 5.66 4.02 -24.94
CA LYS A 85 4.66 4.21 -25.99
C LYS A 85 5.28 3.88 -27.36
N ALA A 86 4.68 2.95 -28.09
CA ALA A 86 5.12 2.58 -29.43
C ALA A 86 3.92 2.25 -30.31
N GLY A 87 3.88 2.81 -31.52
CA GLY A 87 2.79 2.54 -32.47
C GLY A 87 1.39 2.90 -31.97
N GLY A 88 1.26 3.92 -31.10
CA GLY A 88 -0.01 4.33 -30.51
C GLY A 88 -0.52 3.42 -29.38
N LEU A 89 0.27 2.44 -28.94
CA LEU A 89 -0.04 1.55 -27.83
C LEU A 89 0.98 1.72 -26.69
N PHE A 90 0.57 1.32 -25.49
CA PHE A 90 1.47 1.10 -24.36
C PHE A 90 2.10 -0.29 -24.48
N GLU A 91 3.43 -0.35 -24.51
CA GLU A 91 4.20 -1.57 -24.36
C GLU A 91 4.63 -1.70 -22.90
N VAL A 92 4.14 -2.76 -22.25
CA VAL A 92 4.45 -3.14 -20.86
C VAL A 92 5.42 -4.31 -20.91
N GLU A 93 6.63 -4.11 -20.40
CA GLU A 93 7.69 -5.11 -20.39
C GLU A 93 7.79 -5.80 -19.02
N THR A 94 7.79 -7.13 -19.05
CA THR A 94 7.97 -7.99 -17.89
C THR A 94 9.06 -9.03 -18.18
N ALA A 95 9.33 -9.92 -17.23
CA ALA A 95 10.18 -11.09 -17.49
C ALA A 95 9.55 -12.08 -18.50
N GLY A 96 8.22 -12.10 -18.61
CA GLY A 96 7.48 -12.96 -19.54
C GLY A 96 7.41 -12.43 -20.98
N GLY A 97 7.74 -11.17 -21.21
CA GLY A 97 7.82 -10.55 -22.53
C GLY A 97 7.21 -9.16 -22.59
N VAL A 98 6.81 -8.74 -23.80
CA VAL A 98 6.20 -7.43 -24.05
C VAL A 98 4.71 -7.60 -24.32
N HIS A 99 3.89 -6.91 -23.52
CA HIS A 99 2.44 -6.87 -23.65
C HIS A 99 1.99 -5.52 -24.18
N ARG A 100 0.99 -5.48 -25.06
CA ARG A 100 0.52 -4.25 -25.71
C ARG A 100 -0.92 -3.94 -25.34
N PHE A 101 -1.19 -2.69 -24.99
CA PHE A 101 -2.52 -2.22 -24.59
C PHE A 101 -2.84 -0.84 -25.19
N LYS A 102 -4.12 -0.59 -25.46
CA LYS A 102 -4.59 0.75 -25.88
C LYS A 102 -4.66 1.70 -24.68
N TYR A 103 -5.08 1.17 -23.53
CA TYR A 103 -5.17 1.91 -22.27
C TYR A 103 -4.24 1.31 -21.23
N LEU A 104 -3.65 2.16 -20.40
CA LEU A 104 -2.84 1.74 -19.26
C LEU A 104 -3.35 2.40 -17.99
N VAL A 105 -3.62 1.58 -16.97
CA VAL A 105 -3.99 2.03 -15.63
C VAL A 105 -2.87 1.68 -14.67
N VAL A 106 -2.27 2.70 -14.05
CA VAL A 106 -1.22 2.55 -13.05
C VAL A 106 -1.85 2.65 -11.66
N ALA A 107 -1.88 1.51 -10.97
CA ALA A 107 -2.40 1.34 -9.61
C ALA A 107 -1.31 0.82 -8.65
N THR A 108 -0.05 1.25 -8.89
CA THR A 108 1.18 0.80 -8.21
C THR A 108 1.33 1.29 -6.76
N GLY A 109 0.40 2.13 -6.30
CA GLY A 109 0.37 2.65 -4.93
C GLY A 109 1.60 3.49 -4.59
N THR A 110 2.11 3.29 -3.37
CA THR A 110 3.26 4.03 -2.82
C THR A 110 4.24 3.08 -2.15
N ARG A 111 5.51 3.47 -2.05
CA ARG A 111 6.56 2.78 -1.27
C ARG A 111 6.96 3.60 -0.03
N PRO A 112 7.42 2.96 1.06
CA PRO A 112 7.83 3.67 2.26
C PRO A 112 9.05 4.58 2.00
N ARG A 113 9.15 5.68 2.75
CA ARG A 113 10.41 6.41 2.87
C ARG A 113 11.34 5.63 3.81
N MET A 114 12.57 5.42 3.37
CA MET A 114 13.56 4.65 4.12
C MET A 114 14.44 5.56 4.98
N LEU A 115 14.77 5.08 6.16
CA LEU A 115 15.83 5.62 7.01
C LEU A 115 17.17 5.01 6.58
N PRO A 116 18.30 5.72 6.81
CA PRO A 116 19.63 5.26 6.44
C PRO A 116 20.19 4.24 7.45
N PHE A 117 19.35 3.31 7.91
CA PHE A 117 19.73 2.27 8.87
C PHE A 117 19.22 0.91 8.42
N ASP A 118 20.04 -0.11 8.63
CA ASP A 118 19.68 -1.50 8.38
C ASP A 118 18.82 -2.08 9.51
N GLY A 119 18.19 -3.22 9.26
CA GLY A 119 17.38 -3.93 10.26
C GLY A 119 15.99 -3.31 10.53
N ILE A 120 15.56 -2.36 9.71
CA ILE A 120 14.21 -1.78 9.78
C ILE A 120 13.28 -2.49 8.79
N THR A 121 12.14 -2.97 9.29
CA THR A 121 11.04 -3.45 8.45
C THR A 121 10.04 -2.31 8.21
N TYR A 122 9.58 -2.12 6.98
CA TYR A 122 8.68 -1.01 6.64
C TYR A 122 7.22 -1.44 6.41
N HIS A 123 6.99 -2.75 6.41
CA HIS A 123 5.71 -3.38 6.16
C HIS A 123 5.41 -4.37 7.27
N VAL A 124 4.40 -4.09 8.10
CA VAL A 124 4.07 -4.96 9.23
C VAL A 124 3.62 -6.36 8.78
N ALA A 125 3.12 -6.48 7.54
CA ALA A 125 2.75 -7.76 6.94
C ALA A 125 3.94 -8.67 6.59
N GLU A 126 5.17 -8.13 6.59
CA GLU A 126 6.42 -8.89 6.39
C GLU A 126 7.01 -9.36 7.72
N VAL A 127 6.46 -8.92 8.85
CA VAL A 127 6.93 -9.29 10.19
C VAL A 127 6.47 -10.72 10.53
N PRO A 128 7.39 -11.63 10.88
CA PRO A 128 7.04 -12.99 11.29
C PRO A 128 5.97 -13.04 12.38
N GLU A 129 5.07 -14.00 12.28
CA GLU A 129 4.04 -14.26 13.30
C GLU A 129 4.66 -14.96 14.51
N ARG A 130 5.23 -14.15 15.41
CA ARG A 130 5.71 -14.57 16.73
C ARG A 130 5.49 -13.49 17.76
N TYR A 131 5.71 -13.84 19.02
CA TYR A 131 5.72 -12.88 20.12
C TYR A 131 7.05 -12.12 20.19
N TYR A 132 6.99 -10.85 20.59
CA TYR A 132 8.13 -9.94 20.74
C TYR A 132 8.12 -9.29 22.13
N GLU A 133 9.22 -9.36 22.87
CA GLU A 133 9.39 -8.64 24.14
C GLU A 133 9.27 -7.12 23.94
N ARG A 134 9.92 -6.57 22.90
CA ARG A 134 9.89 -5.13 22.64
C ARG A 134 9.98 -4.78 21.16
N VAL A 135 9.10 -3.87 20.74
CA VAL A 135 9.03 -3.33 19.37
C VAL A 135 9.20 -1.81 19.40
N LEU A 136 10.06 -1.28 18.54
CA LEU A 136 10.18 0.17 18.30
C LEU A 136 9.55 0.53 16.94
N ILE A 137 8.69 1.53 16.91
CA ILE A 137 8.05 2.05 15.70
C ILE A 137 8.47 3.51 15.52
N ILE A 138 9.11 3.82 14.40
CA ILE A 138 9.62 5.15 14.10
C ILE A 138 8.64 5.85 13.16
N GLY A 139 7.89 6.80 13.67
CA GLY A 139 6.87 7.52 12.90
C GLY A 139 5.77 8.10 13.78
N GLY A 140 5.04 9.09 13.26
CA GLY A 140 3.96 9.76 13.99
C GLY A 140 2.67 9.94 13.19
N GLY A 141 2.55 9.33 12.01
CA GLY A 141 1.31 9.34 11.21
C GLY A 141 0.49 8.07 11.41
N ASP A 142 -0.65 7.98 10.70
CA ASP A 142 -1.61 6.87 10.82
C ASP A 142 -0.94 5.49 10.76
N VAL A 143 -0.06 5.26 9.78
CA VAL A 143 0.65 3.98 9.61
C VAL A 143 1.44 3.57 10.85
N ALA A 144 2.04 4.52 11.58
CA ALA A 144 2.81 4.21 12.79
C ALA A 144 1.88 3.75 13.93
N PHE A 145 0.72 4.40 14.07
CA PHE A 145 -0.27 4.06 15.08
C PHE A 145 -0.98 2.74 14.74
N ASP A 146 -1.26 2.52 13.47
CA ASP A 146 -1.84 1.28 12.95
C ASP A 146 -0.89 0.09 13.18
N TYR A 147 0.41 0.25 12.87
CA TYR A 147 1.43 -0.75 13.20
C TYR A 147 1.53 -1.00 14.70
N ALA A 148 1.38 0.03 15.53
CA ALA A 148 1.41 -0.12 16.98
C ALA A 148 0.25 -0.95 17.50
N LEU A 149 -0.96 -0.75 16.96
CA LEU A 149 -2.13 -1.57 17.29
C LEU A 149 -1.90 -3.04 16.89
N THR A 150 -1.40 -3.30 15.68
CA THR A 150 -1.04 -4.66 15.24
C THR A 150 -0.01 -5.30 16.16
N MET A 151 1.08 -4.59 16.49
CA MET A 151 2.14 -5.16 17.32
C MET A 151 1.74 -5.30 18.79
N SER A 152 0.78 -4.51 19.28
CA SER A 152 0.27 -4.61 20.65
C SER A 152 -0.45 -5.93 20.94
N GLU A 153 -0.92 -6.64 19.92
CA GLU A 153 -1.53 -7.97 20.07
C GLU A 153 -0.49 -9.08 20.27
N ARG A 154 0.80 -8.80 20.00
CA ARG A 154 1.89 -9.79 20.03
C ARG A 154 3.20 -9.25 20.61
N SER A 155 3.12 -8.28 21.52
CA SER A 155 4.30 -7.74 22.19
C SER A 155 4.04 -7.21 23.61
N ASP A 156 5.04 -7.35 24.50
CA ASP A 156 4.97 -6.81 25.87
C ASP A 156 5.12 -5.28 25.92
N ASP A 157 5.95 -4.69 25.05
CA ASP A 157 6.27 -3.26 25.05
C ASP A 157 6.41 -2.73 23.62
N VAL A 158 5.43 -1.93 23.19
CA VAL A 158 5.43 -1.25 21.90
C VAL A 158 5.71 0.24 22.10
N ILE A 159 6.76 0.71 21.46
CA ILE A 159 7.22 2.10 21.58
C ILE A 159 6.99 2.82 20.26
N ILE A 160 6.13 3.83 20.24
CA ILE A 160 6.03 4.76 19.11
C ILE A 160 6.97 5.94 19.37
N LEU A 161 8.02 6.07 18.57
CA LEU A 161 8.97 7.18 18.63
C LEU A 161 8.71 8.16 17.50
N MET A 162 8.39 9.40 17.86
CA MET A 162 8.01 10.47 16.93
C MET A 162 8.83 11.75 17.15
N ARG A 163 9.17 12.45 16.07
CA ARG A 163 9.99 13.69 16.15
C ARG A 163 9.22 14.94 16.61
N SER A 164 7.90 14.86 16.62
CA SER A 164 6.97 15.96 16.87
C SER A 164 5.68 15.39 17.44
N GLU A 165 4.71 16.25 17.72
CA GLU A 165 3.34 15.82 18.01
C GLU A 165 2.79 14.86 16.95
N PRO A 166 1.93 13.91 17.37
CA PRO A 166 1.34 12.92 16.47
C PRO A 166 0.51 13.60 15.39
N LYS A 167 0.75 13.19 14.15
CA LYS A 167 -0.03 13.58 12.96
C LYS A 167 -1.07 12.53 12.58
N ALA A 168 -1.15 11.45 13.35
CA ALA A 168 -2.16 10.42 13.18
C ALA A 168 -3.55 10.97 13.52
N LEU A 169 -4.59 10.37 12.95
CA LEU A 169 -5.98 10.68 13.26
C LEU A 169 -6.23 10.61 14.77
N PRO A 170 -6.96 11.59 15.37
CA PRO A 170 -7.26 11.58 16.80
C PRO A 170 -7.89 10.26 17.27
N TYR A 171 -8.73 9.65 16.44
CA TYR A 171 -9.32 8.34 16.72
C TYR A 171 -8.27 7.23 16.93
N LEU A 172 -7.27 7.12 16.05
CA LEU A 172 -6.17 6.15 16.19
C LEU A 172 -5.34 6.45 17.45
N GLN A 173 -5.16 7.72 17.78
CA GLN A 173 -4.47 8.11 19.02
C GLN A 173 -5.25 7.63 20.26
N GLU A 174 -6.57 7.76 20.27
CA GLU A 174 -7.42 7.26 21.37
C GLU A 174 -7.39 5.73 21.47
N LEU A 175 -7.39 5.01 20.34
CA LEU A 175 -7.22 3.55 20.35
C LEU A 175 -5.88 3.13 20.95
N VAL A 176 -4.79 3.80 20.56
CA VAL A 176 -3.46 3.55 21.12
C VAL A 176 -3.40 3.86 22.62
N LYS A 177 -3.99 4.96 23.09
CA LYS A 177 -4.04 5.31 24.51
C LYS A 177 -4.76 4.27 25.39
N LYS A 178 -5.70 3.51 24.82
CA LYS A 178 -6.41 2.43 25.52
C LYS A 178 -5.58 1.16 25.69
N ARG A 179 -4.42 1.05 25.04
CA ARG A 179 -3.53 -0.12 25.14
C ARG A 179 -2.46 0.14 26.21
N SER A 180 -2.44 -0.70 27.25
CA SER A 180 -1.49 -0.56 28.37
C SER A 180 -0.04 -0.87 28.01
N ASN A 181 0.18 -1.62 26.93
CA ASN A 181 1.49 -2.02 26.42
C ASN A 181 2.02 -1.14 25.28
N ILE A 182 1.34 -0.02 24.95
CA ILE A 182 1.85 0.95 23.98
C ILE A 182 2.25 2.23 24.71
N ARG A 183 3.45 2.74 24.42
CA ARG A 183 3.92 4.04 24.88
C ARG A 183 4.37 4.92 23.73
N THR A 184 4.05 6.21 23.81
CA THR A 184 4.44 7.21 22.84
C THR A 184 5.58 8.06 23.42
N LEU A 185 6.64 8.26 22.65
CA LEU A 185 7.81 9.03 23.06
C LEU A 185 8.18 10.03 21.96
N MET A 186 8.58 11.23 22.37
CA MET A 186 9.20 12.19 21.46
C MET A 186 10.69 11.93 21.35
N GLY A 187 11.20 11.76 20.13
CA GLY A 187 12.63 11.67 19.90
C GLY A 187 13.03 11.40 18.46
N GLN A 188 14.34 11.43 18.24
CA GLN A 188 14.97 11.14 16.95
C GLN A 188 15.94 9.98 17.11
N VAL A 189 15.93 9.06 16.14
CA VAL A 189 16.90 7.96 16.06
C VAL A 189 18.19 8.46 15.44
N TRP A 190 19.32 8.14 16.07
CA TRP A 190 20.66 8.47 15.61
C TRP A 190 21.39 7.26 15.02
N GLU A 191 21.14 6.07 15.57
CA GLU A 191 21.80 4.83 15.16
C GLU A 191 20.85 3.65 15.42
N ILE A 192 20.90 2.65 14.52
CA ILE A 192 20.35 1.33 14.76
C ILE A 192 21.43 0.31 14.38
N ARG A 193 21.73 -0.62 15.29
CA ARG A 193 22.73 -1.66 15.03
C ARG A 193 22.37 -2.98 15.72
N PRO A 194 22.78 -4.13 15.16
CA PRO A 194 22.63 -5.40 15.85
C PRO A 194 23.46 -5.46 17.13
N ILE A 195 22.94 -6.18 18.12
CA ILE A 195 23.67 -6.47 19.36
C ILE A 195 24.36 -7.82 19.20
N SER A 196 25.69 -7.84 19.33
CA SER A 196 26.48 -9.07 19.20
C SER A 196 25.98 -10.17 20.14
N GLY A 197 25.81 -11.38 19.61
CA GLY A 197 25.36 -12.55 20.36
C GLY A 197 23.88 -12.55 20.76
N LYS A 198 23.07 -11.58 20.32
CA LYS A 198 21.63 -11.51 20.58
C LYS A 198 20.83 -11.36 19.29
N GLN A 199 19.60 -11.88 19.26
CA GLN A 199 18.62 -11.57 18.19
C GLN A 199 17.90 -10.25 18.50
N LYS A 200 18.67 -9.18 18.76
CA LYS A 200 18.15 -7.85 19.13
C LYS A 200 18.93 -6.74 18.43
N LEU A 201 18.28 -5.60 18.28
CA LEU A 201 18.81 -4.33 17.78
C LEU A 201 18.95 -3.35 18.95
N LEU A 202 20.02 -2.55 18.95
CA LEU A 202 20.14 -1.36 19.77
C LEU A 202 19.75 -0.15 18.91
N ALA A 203 18.70 0.56 19.31
CA ALA A 203 18.33 1.85 18.74
C ALA A 203 18.77 2.97 19.69
N ARG A 204 19.71 3.81 19.26
CA ARG A 204 20.12 5.00 20.00
C ARG A 204 19.28 6.19 19.59
N THR A 205 18.73 6.89 20.57
CA THR A 205 17.78 7.97 20.31
C THR A 205 17.97 9.13 21.28
N SER A 206 17.42 10.28 20.94
CA SER A 206 17.37 11.42 21.87
C SER A 206 16.48 11.20 23.10
N ALA A 207 15.65 10.15 23.11
CA ALA A 207 14.78 9.76 24.22
C ALA A 207 15.37 8.64 25.09
N GLY A 208 16.61 8.24 24.81
CA GLY A 208 17.29 7.09 25.43
C GLY A 208 17.56 5.95 24.45
N ASP A 209 18.32 4.98 24.92
CA ASP A 209 18.70 3.79 24.16
C ASP A 209 17.70 2.65 24.40
N PHE A 210 17.32 1.95 23.32
CA PHE A 210 16.38 0.83 23.38
C PHE A 210 17.00 -0.44 22.79
N GLU A 211 17.12 -1.51 23.59
CA GLU A 211 17.29 -2.86 23.06
C GLU A 211 15.91 -3.42 22.65
N VAL A 212 15.72 -3.73 21.37
CA VAL A 212 14.45 -4.19 20.78
C VAL A 212 14.65 -5.40 19.88
N GLU A 213 13.61 -6.21 19.70
CA GLU A 213 13.66 -7.34 18.75
C GLU A 213 13.21 -6.95 17.33
N LEU A 214 12.47 -5.85 17.21
CA LEU A 214 11.94 -5.37 15.94
C LEU A 214 11.94 -3.84 15.90
N VAL A 215 12.34 -3.29 14.76
CA VAL A 215 12.15 -1.88 14.43
C VAL A 215 11.25 -1.77 13.20
N LEU A 216 10.16 -1.01 13.32
CA LEU A 216 9.27 -0.66 12.21
C LEU A 216 9.44 0.80 11.78
N GLY A 217 9.59 1.02 10.48
CA GLY A 217 9.69 2.36 9.88
C GLY A 217 8.36 2.83 9.28
N ALA A 218 7.83 3.95 9.76
CA ALA A 218 6.58 4.56 9.29
C ALA A 218 6.70 6.10 9.13
N ILE A 219 7.75 6.55 8.43
CA ILE A 219 8.12 7.97 8.28
C ILE A 219 7.55 8.65 7.02
N GLY A 220 6.48 8.09 6.46
CA GLY A 220 5.83 8.56 5.24
C GLY A 220 6.09 7.66 4.03
N ARG A 221 5.45 7.97 2.91
CA ARG A 221 5.51 7.16 1.68
C ARG A 221 5.68 8.06 0.46
N VAL A 222 6.16 7.50 -0.64
CA VAL A 222 6.33 8.16 -1.94
C VAL A 222 5.57 7.38 -3.02
N PRO A 223 4.88 8.05 -3.96
CA PRO A 223 4.22 7.40 -5.09
C PRO A 223 5.18 6.60 -5.97
N ASN A 224 4.71 5.45 -6.49
CA ASN A 224 5.45 4.62 -7.44
C ASN A 224 5.09 5.02 -8.89
N ILE A 225 5.61 6.16 -9.35
CA ILE A 225 5.32 6.72 -10.69
C ILE A 225 6.44 6.49 -11.71
N GLU A 226 7.56 5.92 -11.30
CA GLU A 226 8.80 5.87 -12.08
C GLU A 226 8.61 5.17 -13.43
N LEU A 227 7.78 4.13 -13.47
CA LEU A 227 7.49 3.36 -14.68
C LEU A 227 6.87 4.19 -15.81
N VAL A 228 6.17 5.27 -15.48
CA VAL A 228 5.43 6.08 -16.46
C VAL A 228 5.83 7.55 -16.45
N GLN A 229 6.93 7.87 -15.76
CA GLN A 229 7.43 9.23 -15.68
C GLN A 229 7.82 9.73 -17.08
N GLY A 230 7.28 10.88 -17.48
CA GLY A 230 7.52 11.49 -18.80
C GLY A 230 6.64 10.94 -19.93
N ILE A 231 5.71 10.03 -19.65
CA ILE A 231 4.71 9.60 -20.62
C ILE A 231 3.47 10.49 -20.48
N GLU A 232 3.21 11.31 -21.50
CA GLU A 232 2.00 12.13 -21.60
C GLU A 232 1.07 11.52 -22.65
N ASP A 233 -0.06 10.97 -22.18
CA ASP A 233 -1.09 10.38 -23.03
C ASP A 233 -2.44 10.32 -22.30
N ASP A 234 -3.53 10.64 -23.00
CA ASP A 234 -4.87 10.67 -22.41
C ASP A 234 -5.38 9.28 -21.98
N ASN A 235 -4.85 8.20 -22.56
CA ASN A 235 -5.20 6.81 -22.25
C ASN A 235 -4.32 6.21 -21.14
N LEU A 236 -3.43 7.01 -20.55
CA LEU A 236 -2.70 6.67 -19.32
C LEU A 236 -3.45 7.22 -18.10
N PHE A 237 -3.86 6.33 -17.20
CA PHE A 237 -4.56 6.70 -15.98
C PHE A 237 -3.76 6.33 -14.73
N LEU A 238 -3.78 7.20 -13.75
CA LEU A 238 -3.28 6.93 -12.40
C LEU A 238 -4.47 6.68 -11.46
N VAL A 239 -4.40 5.64 -10.61
CA VAL A 239 -5.50 5.22 -9.72
C VAL A 239 -5.00 4.98 -8.30
N GLY A 240 -5.68 5.59 -7.32
CA GLY A 240 -5.39 5.44 -5.90
C GLY A 240 -4.17 6.23 -5.44
N ASP A 241 -3.47 5.69 -4.42
CA ASP A 241 -2.41 6.39 -3.69
C ASP A 241 -1.27 6.94 -4.56
N VAL A 242 -1.08 6.40 -5.75
CA VAL A 242 -0.06 6.86 -6.70
C VAL A 242 -0.31 8.30 -7.18
N LYS A 243 -1.55 8.81 -7.15
CA LYS A 243 -1.90 10.19 -7.54
C LYS A 243 -2.53 11.04 -6.43
N ASN A 244 -2.99 10.44 -5.33
CA ASN A 244 -3.80 11.15 -4.34
C ASN A 244 -3.01 11.97 -3.30
N GLY A 245 -1.69 12.11 -3.47
CA GLY A 245 -0.85 12.93 -2.60
C GLY A 245 -0.97 12.52 -1.12
N ILE A 246 -1.52 13.41 -0.29
CA ILE A 246 -1.73 13.14 1.15
C ILE A 246 -3.04 12.39 1.43
N TYR A 247 -4.02 12.40 0.51
CA TYR A 247 -5.35 11.80 0.68
C TYR A 247 -5.37 10.32 0.29
N ARG A 248 -4.68 9.49 1.07
CA ARG A 248 -4.47 8.07 0.78
C ARG A 248 -5.45 7.21 1.56
N GLN A 249 -6.63 7.00 0.97
CA GLN A 249 -7.76 6.32 1.61
C GLN A 249 -8.32 5.23 0.69
N THR A 250 -8.75 4.13 1.30
CA THR A 250 -9.30 2.95 0.61
C THR A 250 -10.50 3.32 -0.27
N ALA A 251 -11.45 4.11 0.26
CA ALA A 251 -12.62 4.57 -0.47
C ALA A 251 -12.27 5.43 -1.69
N LEU A 252 -11.24 6.27 -1.60
CA LEU A 252 -10.77 7.10 -2.71
C LEU A 252 -10.13 6.24 -3.80
N ALA A 253 -9.30 5.26 -3.43
CA ALA A 253 -8.69 4.35 -4.39
C ALA A 253 -9.74 3.49 -5.15
N ILE A 254 -10.80 3.04 -4.47
CA ILE A 254 -11.93 2.37 -5.12
C ILE A 254 -12.64 3.31 -6.10
N ALA A 255 -13.01 4.51 -5.63
CA ALA A 255 -13.74 5.49 -6.44
C ALA A 255 -12.96 5.90 -7.69
N ASP A 256 -11.64 6.11 -7.55
CA ASP A 256 -10.74 6.38 -8.66
C ASP A 256 -10.78 5.25 -9.70
N GLY A 257 -10.67 4.00 -9.27
CA GLY A 257 -10.65 2.85 -10.17
C GLY A 257 -11.97 2.68 -10.92
N ILE A 258 -13.09 2.79 -10.21
CA ILE A 258 -14.44 2.75 -10.81
C ILE A 258 -14.59 3.88 -11.84
N LYS A 259 -14.23 5.12 -11.46
CA LYS A 259 -14.31 6.28 -12.35
C LYS A 259 -13.46 6.09 -13.61
N THR A 260 -12.23 5.60 -13.47
CA THR A 260 -11.35 5.31 -14.60
C THR A 260 -11.97 4.30 -15.56
N ALA A 261 -12.54 3.20 -15.05
CA ALA A 261 -13.23 2.22 -15.87
C ALA A 261 -14.43 2.82 -16.63
N MET A 262 -15.20 3.70 -15.99
CA MET A 262 -16.31 4.43 -16.62
C MET A 262 -15.83 5.33 -17.76
N VAL A 263 -14.72 6.04 -17.57
CA VAL A 263 -14.11 6.91 -18.59
C VAL A 263 -13.66 6.08 -19.79
N ILE A 264 -12.94 4.97 -19.56
CA ILE A 264 -12.50 4.08 -20.63
C ILE A 264 -13.70 3.55 -21.42
N TRP A 265 -14.72 3.04 -20.74
CA TRP A 265 -15.92 2.53 -21.41
C TRP A 265 -16.64 3.61 -22.22
N ARG A 266 -16.77 4.83 -21.68
CA ARG A 266 -17.40 5.94 -22.39
C ARG A 266 -16.64 6.29 -23.67
N ARG A 267 -15.31 6.37 -23.59
CA ARG A 267 -14.45 6.61 -24.77
C ARG A 267 -14.58 5.52 -25.82
N GLU A 268 -14.61 4.25 -25.41
CA GLU A 268 -14.80 3.16 -26.37
C GLU A 268 -16.18 3.15 -27.01
N ARG A 269 -17.21 3.58 -26.27
CA ARG A 269 -18.59 3.54 -26.75
C ARG A 269 -18.97 4.74 -27.62
N TYR A 270 -18.45 5.93 -27.29
CA TYR A 270 -18.90 7.21 -27.85
C TYR A 270 -17.75 8.10 -28.40
N GLY A 271 -16.49 7.68 -28.30
CA GLY A 271 -15.32 8.51 -28.60
C GLY A 271 -15.06 9.57 -27.52
N ASP A 272 -14.15 10.51 -27.79
CA ASP A 272 -13.74 11.57 -26.85
C ASP A 272 -14.74 12.74 -26.75
N THR A 273 -16.04 12.46 -26.80
CA THR A 273 -17.09 13.48 -26.68
C THR A 273 -17.58 13.61 -25.22
N GLU A 274 -17.61 14.86 -24.72
CA GLU A 274 -18.03 15.21 -23.34
C GLU A 274 -19.46 14.78 -22.97
#